data_AF-A0A531LMJ8-F1
#
_entry.id   AF-A0A531LMJ8-F1
#
_cell.length_a   1.000
_cell.length_b   1.000
_cell.length_c   1.000
_cell.angle_alpha   90.00
_cell.angle_beta   90.00
_cell.angle_gamma   90.00
#
_symmetry.space_group_name_H-M   'P 1'
#
loop_
_entity.id
_entity.type
_entity.pdbx_description
1 polymer ?
#
loop_
_entity_poly.entity_id
_entity_poly.type
_entity_poly.pdbx_seq_one_letter_code
_entity_poly.pdbx_strand_id
1 'polypeptide(L)'
;AFTAARRGDDPRLPQQHVFVGKSALTDHFALLAIRLLGSSLEKAYRDGSDGNARADVMMGALAAGCAFGTAGTAAAHAVQYPVGAVTHTAHGLGVATMLPYVMSYN
;
A
#
# COMPACT_ATOMS: atom_id res chain seq x y z
N ALA A 1 10.35 -6.46 4.95
CA ALA A 1 10.28 -6.76 3.49
C ALA A 1 11.29 -5.89 2.74
N PHE A 2 12.20 -6.49 1.96
CA PHE A 2 13.38 -5.81 1.37
C PHE A 2 13.08 -4.66 0.38
N THR A 3 11.83 -4.46 0.00
CA THR A 3 11.36 -3.49 -0.98
C THR A 3 11.20 -2.08 -0.39
N ALA A 4 10.67 -1.93 0.83
CA ALA A 4 10.37 -0.60 1.42
C ALA A 4 11.49 -0.02 2.31
N ALA A 5 12.70 -0.58 2.28
CA ALA A 5 13.84 0.00 2.97
C ALA A 5 14.34 1.26 2.26
N ARG A 6 14.92 2.20 3.02
CA ARG A 6 15.62 3.33 2.41
C ARG A 6 16.92 2.82 1.80
N ARG A 7 17.11 3.08 0.50
CA ARG A 7 18.37 2.79 -0.20
C ARG A 7 19.26 4.05 -0.17
N GLY A 8 20.57 3.84 -0.31
CA GLY A 8 21.54 4.94 -0.36
C GLY A 8 21.37 5.80 -1.61
N ASP A 9 22.08 6.92 -1.66
CA ASP A 9 21.93 7.90 -2.75
C ASP A 9 22.76 7.47 -3.98
N ASP A 10 22.24 6.56 -4.81
CA ASP A 10 22.80 6.23 -6.14
C ASP A 10 21.82 6.68 -7.25
N PRO A 11 22.23 7.56 -8.18
CA PRO A 11 21.37 8.03 -9.27
C PRO A 11 20.97 6.91 -10.25
N ARG A 12 21.62 5.74 -10.18
CA ARG A 12 21.33 4.56 -11.01
C ARG A 12 20.31 3.60 -10.39
N LEU A 13 19.78 3.90 -9.20
CA LEU A 13 18.80 3.05 -8.52
C LEU A 13 17.59 2.68 -9.40
N PRO A 14 16.96 3.61 -10.15
CA PRO A 14 15.81 3.28 -11.00
C PRO A 14 16.15 2.32 -12.15
N GLN A 15 17.41 2.27 -12.60
CA GLN A 15 17.87 1.40 -13.68
C GLN A 15 18.23 0.00 -13.16
N GLN A 16 18.54 -0.12 -11.87
CA GLN A 16 18.97 -1.37 -11.25
C GLN A 16 17.85 -2.12 -10.52
N HIS A 17 16.76 -1.42 -10.18
CA HIS A 17 15.67 -1.98 -9.38
C HIS A 17 14.30 -1.55 -9.92
N VAL A 18 13.37 -2.50 -9.90
CA VAL A 18 11.95 -2.24 -10.20
C VAL A 18 11.34 -1.26 -9.19
N PHE A 19 11.74 -1.36 -7.92
CA PHE A 19 11.36 -0.44 -6.85
C PHE A 19 12.62 0.16 -6.22
N VAL A 20 12.67 1.48 -6.12
CA VAL A 20 13.80 2.20 -5.54
C VAL A 20 13.74 2.29 -4.02
N GLY A 21 12.61 1.90 -3.43
CA GLY A 21 12.39 1.87 -1.98
C GLY A 21 11.88 3.20 -1.41
N LYS A 22 11.85 3.27 -0.08
CA LYS A 22 11.31 4.42 0.66
C LYS A 22 12.12 5.68 0.38
N SER A 23 11.40 6.78 0.13
CA SER A 23 11.91 8.15 0.02
C SER A 23 10.99 9.15 0.73
N ALA A 24 11.42 10.40 0.85
CA ALA A 24 10.60 11.47 1.42
C ALA A 24 9.26 11.65 0.66
N LEU A 25 9.29 11.46 -0.66
CA LEU A 25 8.09 11.59 -1.49
C LEU A 25 7.12 10.43 -1.26
N THR A 26 7.62 9.20 -1.21
CA THR A 26 6.76 8.02 -0.98
C THR A 26 6.19 8.03 0.44
N ASP A 27 6.94 8.51 1.43
CA ASP A 27 6.45 8.71 2.79
C ASP A 27 5.31 9.73 2.86
N HIS A 28 5.43 10.84 2.13
CA HIS A 28 4.38 11.85 2.05
C HIS A 28 3.07 11.27 1.49
N PHE A 29 3.17 10.56 0.37
CA PHE A 29 2.01 9.91 -0.25
C PHE A 29 1.43 8.79 0.61
N ALA A 30 2.28 7.97 1.26
CA ALA A 30 1.82 6.91 2.15
C ALA A 30 1.03 7.48 3.35
N LEU A 31 1.53 8.58 3.95
CA LEU A 31 0.86 9.22 5.07
C LEU A 31 -0.48 9.84 4.64
N LEU A 32 -0.54 10.48 3.47
CA LEU A 32 -1.78 11.01 2.90
C LEU A 32 -2.81 9.88 2.69
N ALA A 33 -2.37 8.77 2.11
CA ALA A 33 -3.22 7.60 1.87
C ALA A 33 -3.79 7.03 3.17
N ILE A 34 -2.94 6.81 4.19
CA ILE A 34 -3.36 6.28 5.50
C ILE A 34 -4.39 7.21 6.15
N ARG A 35 -4.17 8.53 6.09
CA ARG A 35 -5.10 9.51 6.67
C ARG A 35 -6.47 9.46 6.00
N LEU A 36 -6.51 9.56 4.67
CA LEU A 36 -7.77 9.59 3.92
C LEU A 36 -8.52 8.26 4.00
N LEU A 37 -7.83 7.13 3.81
CA LEU A 37 -8.46 5.82 3.88
C LEU A 37 -8.92 5.51 5.31
N GLY A 38 -8.10 5.83 6.32
CA GLY A 38 -8.42 5.59 7.72
C GLY A 38 -9.65 6.36 8.20
N SER A 39 -9.91 7.56 7.67
CA SER A 39 -11.08 8.37 8.05
C SER A 39 -12.34 8.12 7.22
N SER A 40 -12.19 7.62 5.98
CA SER A 40 -13.26 7.69 4.97
C SER A 40 -13.65 6.33 4.37
N LEU A 41 -12.81 5.29 4.48
CA LEU A 41 -13.14 3.98 3.91
C LEU A 41 -14.36 3.32 4.56
N GLU A 42 -14.45 3.34 5.90
CA GLU A 42 -15.60 2.77 6.60
C GLU A 42 -16.90 3.53 6.27
N LYS A 43 -16.81 4.87 6.16
CA LYS A 43 -17.95 5.72 5.81
C LYS A 43 -18.46 5.39 4.41
N ALA A 44 -17.57 5.36 3.42
CA ALA A 44 -17.90 5.02 2.05
C ALA A 44 -18.45 3.59 1.89
N TYR A 45 -18.05 2.65 2.77
CA TYR A 45 -18.60 1.30 2.83
C TYR A 45 -20.02 1.27 3.43
N ARG A 46 -20.24 1.99 4.53
CA ARG A 46 -21.55 2.04 5.21
C ARG A 46 -22.59 2.82 4.41
N ASP A 47 -22.17 3.89 3.75
CA ASP A 47 -23.00 4.73 2.89
C ASP A 47 -22.26 5.03 1.57
N GLY A 48 -22.60 4.29 0.53
CA GLY A 48 -22.02 4.48 -0.81
C GLY A 48 -22.47 5.78 -1.51
N SER A 49 -23.43 6.51 -0.96
CA SER A 49 -23.88 7.81 -1.49
C SER A 49 -23.11 9.01 -0.92
N ASP A 50 -22.30 8.81 0.13
CA ASP A 50 -21.42 9.84 0.68
C ASP A 50 -20.32 10.19 -0.34
N GLY A 51 -20.57 11.22 -1.14
CA GLY A 51 -19.68 11.70 -2.18
C GLY A 51 -18.32 12.18 -1.65
N ASN A 52 -18.29 12.75 -0.44
CA ASN A 52 -17.05 13.23 0.17
C ASN A 52 -16.19 12.04 0.63
N ALA A 53 -16.79 11.06 1.31
CA ALA A 53 -16.08 9.85 1.71
C ALA A 53 -15.54 9.08 0.49
N ARG A 54 -16.33 8.99 -0.59
CA ARG A 54 -15.87 8.38 -1.85
C ARG A 54 -14.73 9.14 -2.49
N ALA A 55 -14.78 10.47 -2.52
CA ALA A 55 -13.70 11.30 -3.05
C ALA A 55 -12.39 11.10 -2.26
N ASP A 56 -12.48 11.07 -0.94
CA ASP A 56 -11.34 10.78 -0.05
C ASP A 56 -10.76 9.38 -0.30
N VAL A 57 -11.61 8.36 -0.44
CA VAL A 57 -11.14 7.00 -0.76
C VAL A 57 -10.44 6.94 -2.11
N MET A 58 -10.97 7.62 -3.13
CA MET A 58 -10.35 7.70 -4.45
C MET A 58 -8.97 8.38 -4.38
N MET A 59 -8.89 9.52 -3.69
CA MET A 59 -7.62 10.25 -3.51
C MET A 59 -6.63 9.44 -2.66
N GLY A 60 -7.09 8.78 -1.60
CA GLY A 60 -6.29 7.91 -0.75
C GLY A 60 -5.74 6.70 -1.51
N ALA A 61 -6.54 6.08 -2.37
CA ALA A 61 -6.10 4.99 -3.24
C ALA A 61 -5.05 5.45 -4.27
N LEU A 62 -5.24 6.63 -4.87
CA LEU A 62 -4.25 7.22 -5.78
C LEU A 62 -2.92 7.50 -5.05
N ALA A 63 -2.98 8.14 -3.88
CA ALA A 63 -1.81 8.41 -3.06
C ALA A 63 -1.08 7.11 -2.65
N ALA A 64 -1.81 6.07 -2.26
CA ALA A 64 -1.23 4.76 -1.97
C ALA A 64 -0.46 4.21 -3.19
N GLY A 65 -1.05 4.31 -4.38
CA GLY A 65 -0.41 3.92 -5.64
C GLY A 65 0.87 4.70 -5.93
N CYS A 66 0.87 6.02 -5.74
CA CYS A 66 2.08 6.84 -5.86
C CYS A 66 3.16 6.45 -4.85
N ALA A 67 2.79 6.01 -3.65
CA ALA A 67 3.73 5.55 -2.65
C ALA A 67 4.35 4.20 -3.02
N PHE A 68 3.55 3.12 -3.10
CA PHE A 68 4.09 1.79 -3.32
C PHE A 68 4.54 1.56 -4.78
N GLY A 69 4.07 2.35 -5.74
CA GLY A 69 4.54 2.27 -7.13
C GLY A 69 6.03 2.59 -7.26
N THR A 70 6.58 3.40 -6.35
CA THR A 70 8.01 3.72 -6.27
C THR A 70 8.71 2.91 -5.17
N ALA A 71 8.10 2.84 -3.98
CA ALA A 71 8.71 2.18 -2.81
C ALA A 71 8.59 0.64 -2.83
N GLY A 72 7.70 0.09 -3.64
CA GLY A 72 7.34 -1.33 -3.59
C GLY A 72 6.39 -1.68 -2.44
N THR A 73 6.01 -2.96 -2.37
CA THR A 73 5.02 -3.50 -1.42
C THR A 73 5.68 -4.38 -0.36
N ALA A 74 4.99 -4.63 0.77
CA ALA A 74 5.52 -5.43 1.87
C ALA A 74 5.25 -6.94 1.74
N ALA A 75 5.73 -7.73 2.71
CA ALA A 75 5.59 -9.18 2.73
C ALA A 75 4.12 -9.65 2.65
N ALA A 76 3.18 -8.88 3.18
CA ALA A 76 1.74 -9.19 3.08
C ALA A 76 1.27 -9.31 1.61
N HIS A 77 1.76 -8.44 0.71
CA HIS A 77 1.46 -8.55 -0.72
C HIS A 77 2.16 -9.75 -1.35
N ALA A 78 3.46 -9.93 -1.05
CA ALA A 78 4.25 -11.02 -1.63
C ALA A 78 3.69 -12.41 -1.28
N VAL A 79 3.27 -12.60 -0.02
CA VAL A 79 2.69 -13.87 0.45
C VAL A 79 1.27 -14.06 -0.09
N GLN A 80 0.52 -12.98 -0.31
CA GLN A 80 -0.83 -13.10 -0.85
C GLN A 80 -0.87 -13.60 -2.30
N TYR A 81 0.18 -13.44 -3.11
CA TYR A 81 0.19 -13.97 -4.48
C TYR A 81 0.01 -15.50 -4.54
N PRO A 82 0.88 -16.32 -3.91
CA PRO A 82 0.69 -17.77 -3.91
C PRO A 82 -0.54 -18.20 -3.09
N VAL A 83 -0.85 -17.53 -1.98
CA VAL A 83 -2.04 -17.87 -1.16
C VAL A 83 -3.33 -17.63 -1.96
N GLY A 84 -3.44 -16.50 -2.64
CA GLY A 84 -4.58 -16.19 -3.49
C GLY A 84 -4.73 -17.17 -4.66
N ALA A 85 -3.62 -17.62 -5.25
CA ALA A 85 -3.65 -18.60 -6.34
C ALA A 85 -4.20 -19.97 -5.90
N VAL A 86 -3.89 -20.40 -4.67
CA VAL A 86 -4.34 -21.71 -4.15
C VAL A 86 -5.75 -21.64 -3.53
N THR A 87 -6.10 -20.52 -2.91
CA THR A 87 -7.34 -20.40 -2.11
C THR A 87 -8.46 -19.64 -2.82
N HIS A 88 -8.15 -18.95 -3.92
CA HIS A 88 -9.06 -18.00 -4.59
C HIS A 88 -9.56 -16.87 -3.68
N THR A 89 -8.84 -16.58 -2.59
CA THR A 89 -9.18 -15.46 -1.70
C THR A 89 -9.01 -14.12 -2.44
N ALA A 90 -10.00 -13.24 -2.29
CA ALA A 90 -9.92 -11.88 -2.83
C ALA A 90 -8.64 -11.18 -2.35
N HIS A 91 -7.90 -10.57 -3.28
CA HIS A 91 -6.55 -10.06 -3.01
C HIS A 91 -6.50 -9.12 -1.79
N GLY A 92 -7.36 -8.11 -1.73
CA GLY A 92 -7.40 -7.16 -0.62
C GLY A 92 -7.71 -7.80 0.73
N LEU A 93 -8.61 -8.79 0.78
CA LEU A 93 -8.94 -9.51 2.01
C LEU A 93 -7.73 -10.29 2.55
N GLY A 94 -7.03 -11.00 1.67
CA GLY A 94 -5.86 -11.77 2.09
C GLY A 94 -4.69 -10.87 2.54
N VAL A 95 -4.41 -9.79 1.80
CA VAL A 95 -3.40 -8.80 2.24
C VAL A 95 -3.77 -8.21 3.61
N ALA A 96 -5.02 -7.80 3.80
CA ALA A 96 -5.49 -7.24 5.08
C ALA A 96 -5.38 -8.23 6.24
N THR A 97 -5.68 -9.51 5.99
CA THR A 97 -5.61 -10.58 7.01
C THR A 97 -4.17 -10.85 7.44
N MET A 98 -3.20 -10.75 6.51
CA MET A 98 -1.77 -10.95 6.81
C MET A 98 -1.11 -9.74 7.45
N LEU A 99 -1.67 -8.54 7.26
CA LEU A 99 -1.04 -7.28 7.66
C LEU A 99 -0.62 -7.23 9.15
N PRO A 100 -1.45 -7.62 10.14
CA PRO A 100 -1.06 -7.56 11.56
C PRO A 100 0.16 -8.42 11.90
N TYR A 101 0.27 -9.61 11.29
CA TYR A 101 1.38 -10.53 11.50
C TYR A 101 2.67 -10.01 10.88
N VAL A 102 2.57 -9.47 9.65
CA VAL A 102 3.71 -8.86 8.97
C VAL A 102 4.20 -7.61 9.71
N MET A 103 3.29 -6.80 10.25
CA MET A 103 3.66 -5.65 11.07
C MET A 103 4.34 -6.05 12.39
N SER A 104 3.91 -7.15 13.01
CA SER A 104 4.52 -7.64 14.26
C SER A 104 5.91 -8.25 14.06
N TYR A 105 6.20 -8.75 12.86
CA TYR A 105 7.50 -9.33 12.51
C TYR A 105 8.56 -8.28 12.12
N ASN A 106 8.14 -7.17 11.49
CA ASN A 106 9.05 -6.10 11.03
C ASN A 106 9.56 -5.24 12.20
#